data_AF-A0A2U2SI49-F1
#
_entry.id   AF-A0A2U2SI49-F1
#
_cell.length_a   1.000
_cell.length_b   1.000
_cell.length_c   1.000
_cell.angle_alpha   90.00
_cell.angle_beta   90.00
_cell.angle_gamma   90.00
#
_symmetry.space_group_name_H-M   'P 1'
#
loop_
_entity.id
_entity.type
_entity.pdbx_description
1 polymer ?
#
loop_
_entity_poly.entity_id
_entity_poly.type
_entity_poly.pdbx_seq_one_letter_code
_entity_poly.pdbx_strand_id
1 'polypeptide(L)' 'MQPIHETLCLLVATGYLNQQLDEFEAMITPPNYLCTSCGRVAREEESLCLPRPIHICAGNPPQEGAVQ' A
#
# COMPACT_ATOMS: atom_id res chain seq x y z
N MET A 1 -15.14 12.34 -17.68
CA MET A 1 -15.33 11.50 -16.49
C MET A 1 -14.21 10.49 -16.43
N GLN A 2 -13.43 10.43 -15.36
CA GLN A 2 -12.61 9.23 -15.09
C GLN A 2 -13.51 8.19 -14.43
N PRO A 3 -13.37 6.89 -14.73
CA PRO A 3 -14.17 5.87 -14.07
C PRO A 3 -13.92 5.97 -12.57
N ILE A 4 -14.99 5.99 -11.78
CA ILE A 4 -14.90 5.87 -10.33
C ILE A 4 -14.44 4.44 -10.08
N HIS A 5 -13.12 4.23 -10.07
CA HIS A 5 -12.55 3.04 -9.47
C HIS A 5 -13.08 2.99 -8.04
N GLU A 6 -13.74 1.91 -7.68
CA GLU A 6 -14.26 1.67 -6.33
C GLU A 6 -13.12 1.92 -5.34
N THR A 7 -13.36 2.73 -4.31
CA THR A 7 -12.34 3.02 -3.31
C THR A 7 -11.99 1.73 -2.56
N LEU A 8 -10.75 1.60 -2.07
CA LEU A 8 -10.34 0.44 -1.27
C LEU A 8 -11.30 0.20 -0.09
N CYS A 9 -11.79 1.26 0.55
CA CYS A 9 -12.79 1.16 1.62
C CYS A 9 -14.12 0.56 1.14
N LEU A 10 -14.59 0.91 -0.05
CA LEU A 10 -15.80 0.34 -0.62
C LEU A 10 -15.62 -1.17 -0.90
N LEU A 11 -14.48 -1.56 -1.48
CA LEU A 11 -14.14 -2.96 -1.72
C LEU A 11 -14.10 -3.78 -0.42
N VAL A 12 -13.57 -3.20 0.67
CA VAL A 12 -13.63 -3.84 2.00
C VAL A 12 -15.08 -3.96 2.48
N ALA A 13 -15.88 -2.89 2.38
CA ALA A 13 -17.27 -2.88 2.84
C ALA A 13 -18.18 -3.86 2.09
N THR A 14 -17.90 -4.15 0.81
CA THR A 14 -18.62 -5.14 0.01
C THR A 14 -18.14 -6.57 0.22
N GLY A 15 -17.08 -6.77 1.03
CA GLY A 15 -16.53 -8.08 1.36
C GLY A 15 -15.46 -8.59 0.39
N TYR A 16 -15.04 -7.78 -0.60
CA TYR A 16 -14.05 -8.16 -1.60
C TYR A 16 -12.71 -8.60 -0.97
N LEU A 17 -12.24 -7.92 0.08
CA LEU A 17 -11.03 -8.30 0.83
C LEU A 17 -11.05 -9.77 1.30
N ASN A 18 -12.21 -10.24 1.79
CA ASN A 18 -12.34 -11.59 2.33
C ASN A 18 -12.54 -12.64 1.21
N GLN A 19 -13.05 -12.22 0.05
CA GLN A 19 -13.36 -13.11 -1.07
C GLN A 19 -12.18 -13.26 -2.02
N GLN A 20 -11.39 -12.20 -2.21
CA GLN A 20 -10.30 -12.09 -3.18
C GLN A 20 -9.07 -11.45 -2.52
N LEU A 21 -8.51 -12.14 -1.53
CA LEU A 21 -7.39 -11.63 -0.75
C LEU A 21 -6.16 -11.33 -1.61
N ASP A 22 -5.76 -12.27 -2.48
CA ASP A 22 -4.57 -12.13 -3.32
C ASP A 22 -4.66 -10.94 -4.27
N GLU A 23 -5.83 -10.74 -4.89
CA GLU A 23 -6.09 -9.59 -5.77
C GLU A 23 -6.09 -8.28 -4.98
N PHE A 24 -6.68 -8.28 -3.79
CA PHE A 24 -6.70 -7.11 -2.93
C PHE A 24 -5.29 -6.73 -2.44
N GLU A 25 -4.48 -7.70 -2.05
CA GLU A 25 -3.10 -7.49 -1.61
C GLU A 25 -2.24 -6.88 -2.73
N ALA A 26 -2.39 -7.36 -3.96
CA ALA A 26 -1.71 -6.80 -5.12
C ALA A 26 -2.04 -5.31 -5.34
N MET A 27 -3.26 -4.87 -5.02
CA MET A 27 -3.66 -3.46 -5.12
C MET A 27 -3.06 -2.57 -4.02
N ILE A 28 -2.76 -3.12 -2.84
CA ILE A 28 -2.21 -2.37 -1.68
C ILE A 28 -0.70 -2.54 -1.48
N THR A 29 -0.01 -3.06 -2.50
CA THR A 29 1.44 -3.31 -2.48
C THR A 29 2.23 -2.11 -1.92
N PRO A 30 3.25 -2.34 -1.07
CA PRO A 30 4.05 -1.27 -0.49
C PRO A 30 4.67 -0.34 -1.55
N PRO A 31 4.63 0.98 -1.35
CA PRO A 31 5.23 1.93 -2.28
C PRO A 31 6.77 1.94 -2.17
N ASN A 32 7.42 2.28 -3.27
CA ASN A 32 8.89 2.42 -3.35
C ASN A 32 9.34 3.87 -3.31
N TYR A 33 8.43 4.83 -3.55
CA TYR A 33 8.74 6.24 -3.65
C TYR A 33 7.77 7.10 -2.83
N LEU A 34 8.30 8.16 -2.23
CA LEU A 34 7.55 9.27 -1.62
C LEU A 34 7.80 10.54 -2.43
N CYS A 35 6.74 11.27 -2.76
CA CYS A 35 6.84 12.60 -3.35
C CYS A 35 7.15 13.62 -2.26
N THR A 36 8.33 14.22 -2.33
CA THR A 36 8.76 15.25 -1.35
C THR A 36 8.09 16.61 -1.55
N SER A 37 7.33 16.79 -2.64
CA SER A 37 6.57 18.01 -2.91
C SER A 37 5.13 17.95 -2.37
N CYS A 38 4.41 16.84 -2.59
CA CYS A 38 2.99 16.72 -2.25
C CYS A 38 2.65 15.60 -1.25
N GLY A 39 3.64 14.81 -0.80
CA GLY A 39 3.46 13.77 0.21
C GLY A 39 2.81 12.47 -0.27
N ARG A 40 2.47 12.35 -1.56
CA ARG A 40 1.94 11.09 -2.13
C ARG A 40 3.02 10.02 -2.19
N VAL A 41 2.61 8.76 -2.11
CA VAL A 41 3.48 7.60 -2.31
C VAL A 41 3.06 6.83 -3.56
N ALA A 42 4.01 6.20 -4.24
CA ALA A 42 3.76 5.36 -5.40
C ALA A 42 4.81 4.27 -5.56
N ARG A 43 4.50 3.27 -6.39
CA ARG A 43 5.43 2.19 -6.73
C ARG A 43 6.40 2.59 -7.83
N GLU A 44 5.93 3.36 -8.81
CA GLU A 44 6.72 3.90 -9.93
C GLU A 44 7.12 5.35 -9.67
N GLU A 45 8.33 5.70 -10.11
CA GLU A 45 8.89 7.05 -9.97
C GLU A 45 8.07 8.07 -10.78
N GLU A 46 7.64 7.69 -11.99
CA GLU A 46 6.95 8.56 -12.94
C GLU A 46 5.55 8.99 -12.49
N SER A 47 4.98 8.31 -11.49
CA SER A 47 3.67 8.61 -10.93
C SER A 47 3.69 9.82 -9.98
N LEU A 48 4.86 10.40 -9.69
CA LEU A 48 5.05 11.43 -8.67
C LEU A 48 5.69 12.71 -9.23
N CYS A 49 5.39 13.85 -8.59
CA CYS A 49 5.91 15.16 -9.01
C CYS A 49 7.40 15.36 -8.70
N LEU A 50 7.83 14.91 -7.51
CA LEU A 50 9.22 15.01 -7.03
C LEU A 50 9.59 13.78 -6.19
N PRO A 51 9.79 12.62 -6.86
CA PRO A 51 9.96 11.34 -6.22
C PRO A 51 11.28 11.23 -5.44
N ARG A 52 11.23 10.54 -4.30
CA ARG A 52 12.39 10.07 -3.54
C ARG A 52 12.19 8.60 -3.18
N PRO A 53 13.17 7.72 -3.43
CA PRO A 53 13.11 6.34 -2.98
C PRO A 53 12.92 6.26 -1.46
N ILE A 54 12.06 5.36 -1.02
CA ILE A 54 11.86 5.04 0.39
C ILE A 54 12.16 3.56 0.63
N HIS A 55 12.88 3.27 1.72
CA HIS A 55 13.01 1.91 2.22
C HIS A 55 11.93 1.71 3.28
N ILE A 56 10.86 1.00 2.92
CA ILE A 56 9.91 0.54 3.94
C ILE A 56 10.60 -0.59 4.70
N CYS A 57 10.92 -0.35 5.97
CA CYS A 57 11.42 -1.38 6.86
C CYS A 57 10.36 -2.49 6.95
N ALA A 58 10.60 -3.60 6.26
CA ALA A 58 9.69 -4.75 6.23
C ALA A 58 9.79 -5.54 7.54
N GLY A 59 9.22 -4.98 8.61
CA GLY A 59 9.03 -5.64 9.91
C GLY A 59 10.31 -5.95 10.69
N ASN A 60 10.25 -5.81 12.02
CA ASN A 60 11.12 -6.64 12.86
C ASN A 60 10.61 -8.09 12.77
N PRO A 61 11.49 -9.11 12.77
CA PRO A 61 11.06 -10.51 12.84
C PRO A 61 10.17 -10.75 14.07
N PRO A 62 9.29 -11.77 14.04
CA PRO A 62 8.43 -12.10 15.18
C PRO A 62 9.30 -12.31 16.42
N GLN A 63 8.99 -11.58 17.50
CA GLN A 63 9.68 -11.76 18.78
C GLN A 63 9.14 -13.04 19.42
N GLU A 64 9.72 -14.19 19.07
CA GLU A 64 9.55 -15.42 19.82
C GLU A 64 10.28 -15.30 21.17
N GLY A 65 9.51 -15.28 22.27
CA GLY A 65 9.98 -15.67 23.59
C GLY A 65 10.37 -14.54 24.55
N ALA A 66 9.43 -14.16 25.40
CA ALA A 66 9.72 -13.76 26.78
C ALA A 66 8.48 -14.05 27.65
N VAL A 67 8.25 -15.33 27.94
CA VAL A 67 7.50 -15.71 29.15
C VAL A 67 8.51 -15.65 30.30
N GLN A 68 8.23 -14.83 31.30
CA GLN A 68 8.84 -14.92 32.63
C GLN A 68 7.72 -15.12 33.63
#